data_AF-A0A3N5NSK9-F1
#
_entry.id   AF-A0A3N5NSK9-F1
#
_cell.length_a   1.000
_cell.length_b   1.000
_cell.length_c   1.000
_cell.angle_alpha   90.00
_cell.angle_beta   90.00
_cell.angle_gamma   90.00
#
_symmetry.space_group_name_H-M   'P 1'
#
loop_
_entity.id
_entity.type
_entity.pdbx_description
1 polymer ?
#
loop_
_entity_poly.entity_id
_entity_poly.type
_entity_poly.pdbx_seq_one_letter_code
_entity_poly.pdbx_strand_id
1 'polypeptide(L)' 'MQKYICSVCGYVYDPEEGDPDNGVEPGT' A
#
# COMPACT_ATOMS: atom_id res chain seq x y z
N MET A 1 -7.08 -7.73 -1.57
CA MET A 1 -5.85 -8.01 -2.37
C MET A 1 -4.71 -8.43 -1.43
N GLN A 2 -3.54 -8.86 -1.92
CA GLN A 2 -2.41 -9.16 -1.01
C GLN A 2 -1.74 -7.87 -0.56
N LYS A 3 -1.50 -7.70 0.75
CA LYS A 3 -0.69 -6.60 1.29
C LYS A 3 0.77 -6.77 0.87
N TYR A 4 1.45 -5.67 0.64
CA TYR A 4 2.86 -5.65 0.24
C TYR A 4 3.72 -5.13 1.40
N ILE A 5 4.86 -5.78 1.64
CA ILE A 5 5.80 -5.37 2.70
C ILE A 5 7.11 -4.95 2.05
N CYS A 6 7.56 -3.73 2.34
CA CYS A 6 8.88 -3.27 1.96
C CYS A 6 9.95 -4.06 2.70
N SER A 7 10.78 -4.81 1.96
CA SER A 7 11.84 -5.64 2.54
C SER A 7 12.99 -4.84 3.18
N VAL A 8 13.09 -3.54 2.88
CA VAL A 8 14.13 -2.65 3.41
C VAL A 8 13.74 -2.05 4.76
N CYS A 9 12.51 -1.52 4.87
CA CYS A 9 12.07 -0.78 6.06
C CYS A 9 10.88 -1.41 6.79
N GLY A 10 10.24 -2.43 6.23
CA GLY A 10 9.08 -3.10 6.82
C GLY A 10 7.75 -2.37 6.64
N TYR A 11 7.70 -1.27 5.87
CA TYR A 11 6.44 -0.59 5.55
C TYR A 11 5.44 -1.55 4.88
N VAL A 12 4.18 -1.52 5.32
CA VAL A 12 3.11 -2.36 4.79
C VAL A 12 2.16 -1.49 3.97
N TYR A 13 2.09 -1.74 2.66
CA TYR A 13 1.09 -1.17 1.77
C TYR A 13 -0.13 -2.08 1.72
N ASP A 14 -1.31 -1.52 1.98
CA ASP A 14 -2.59 -2.20 1.82
C ASP A 14 -3.29 -1.69 0.55
N PRO A 15 -3.34 -2.49 -0.52
CA PRO A 15 -4.10 -2.18 -1.73
C PRO A 15 -5.54 -1.74 -1.49
N GLU A 16 -6.20 -2.26 -0.44
CA GLU A 16 -7.60 -1.94 -0.16
C GLU A 16 -7.75 -0.54 0.44
N GLU A 17 -6.71 -0.01 1.09
CA GLU A 17 -6.66 1.36 1.58
C GLU A 17 -6.06 2.32 0.53
N GLY A 18 -5.20 1.81 -0.35
CA GLY A 18 -4.44 2.63 -1.30
C GLY A 18 -3.43 3.52 -0.57
N ASP A 19 -3.09 4.65 -1.18
CA ASP A 19 -2.28 5.71 -0.59
C ASP A 19 -2.69 7.07 -1.18
N PRO A 20 -3.85 7.62 -0.75
CA PRO A 20 -4.43 8.82 -1.36
C PRO A 20 -3.55 10.06 -1.23
N ASP A 21 -2.75 10.15 -0.17
CA ASP A 21 -1.81 11.24 0.05
C ASP A 21 -0.69 11.27 -1.01
N ASN A 22 -0.37 10.10 -1.58
CA ASN A 22 0.59 9.94 -2.67
C ASN A 22 -0.09 9.64 -4.02
N GLY A 23 -1.42 9.79 -4.11
CA GLY A 23 -2.19 9.66 -5.35
C GLY A 23 -2.48 8.22 -5.80
N VAL A 24 -2.43 7.25 -4.89
CA VAL A 24 -2.81 5.85 -5.16
C VAL A 24 -4.22 5.62 -4.62
N GLU A 25 -5.16 5.27 -5.49
CA GLU A 25 -6.54 5.05 -5.06
C GLU A 25 -6.72 3.72 -4.31
N PRO A 26 -7.68 3.63 -3.38
CA PRO A 26 -8.08 2.36 -2.78
C PRO A 26 -8.53 1.34 -3.85
N GLY A 27 -8.12 0.08 -3.66
CA GLY A 27 -8.41 -1.03 -4.58
C GLY A 27 -7.37 -1.23 -5.69
N THR A 28 -6.11 -0.84 -5.48
CA THR A 28 -5.01 -0.95 -6.45
C THR A 28 -4.00 -2.04 -6.12
#